data_AF-B5FVA8-F1
#
_entry.id   AF-B5FVA8-F1
#
_cell.length_a   1.000
_cell.length_b   1.000
_cell.length_c   1.000
_cell.angle_alpha   90.00
_cell.angle_beta   90.00
_cell.angle_gamma   90.00
#
_symmetry.space_group_name_H-M   'P 1'
#
loop_
_entity.id
_entity.type
_entity.pdbx_description
1 polymer ?
#
loop_
_entity_poly.entity_id
_entity_poly.type
_entity_poly.pdbx_seq_one_letter_code
_entity_poly.pdbx_strand_id
1 'polypeptide(L)'
;MRISLLCVATLCSSVLALYTPQRGTCPSSPLLRQAKGLQSDEAEYMSSRRNKTKPALSTFLKKQNIDNFDVDSFLERASPKLAVAAAGGGLRATYMGMGTFQALDNRTENSTLAGYLQAVDYMSGLSGGSWLVGYLAINDYPDFQTLFHAFDGIFNLPGSMGTLGMLAKVFIDSLQKLKAGYQTSVTDQWGRLIYLLLGNAGLLKADFNWSDIRNLTSFTSHEMPFPIILGTTVFPGSSFDVEYITYNNSIMEMTPYEFGTWDKNIREFIDMQYLGTEMENGTPVGECTTNYDNAGLLMGISSNVFNAGLDGLGIDGIFGILVEDLMKLLEIINDASYRLGVISPNPFYKQDDIPSNQTISRGLLVCDGGFDLETIPILPFLQPEREVDVVISMDPSLDSPEGWPTGECIRHTAAKSQWEFGEGVFPQIPDNVTFINDNLTTKPVFFGCNITNLKKYDNTDRYSPVIVYVPMHNISYVSNFSTGKLLYTKEESFGTVNNAYNMMTRTNLTEDEEWGKCLGCVSILRELQRLNETVPDCERCFSNYCYN
;
A
#
# COMPACT_ATOMS: atom_id res chain seq x y z
N MET A 1 32.33 14.55 -24.57
CA MET A 1 32.27 13.50 -25.60
C MET A 1 30.80 13.33 -25.97
N ARG A 2 30.33 13.99 -27.05
CA ARG A 2 28.92 13.93 -27.48
C ARG A 2 28.68 12.62 -28.22
N ILE A 3 28.43 11.55 -27.47
CA ILE A 3 27.85 10.33 -28.03
C ILE A 3 26.36 10.64 -28.23
N SER A 4 25.91 10.68 -29.47
CA SER A 4 24.50 10.86 -29.80
C SER A 4 23.70 9.70 -29.18
N LEU A 5 22.71 10.01 -28.33
CA LEU A 5 21.81 9.01 -27.71
C LEU A 5 21.19 8.06 -28.76
N LEU A 6 21.08 8.51 -30.02
CA LEU A 6 20.62 7.68 -31.14
C LEU A 6 21.50 6.45 -31.41
N CYS A 7 22.82 6.52 -31.18
CA CYS A 7 23.72 5.38 -31.44
C CYS A 7 23.65 4.29 -30.34
N VAL A 8 23.15 4.62 -29.15
CA VAL A 8 22.89 3.64 -28.08
C VAL A 8 21.55 2.93 -28.33
N ALA A 9 20.57 3.64 -28.90
CA ALA A 9 19.25 3.09 -29.21
C ALA A 9 19.29 1.96 -30.24
N THR A 10 20.24 1.97 -31.19
CA THR A 10 20.37 0.96 -32.25
C THR A 10 21.09 -0.33 -31.82
N LEU A 11 21.76 -0.35 -30.66
CA LEU A 11 22.45 -1.53 -30.13
C LEU A 11 21.60 -2.38 -29.17
N CYS A 12 20.41 -1.90 -28.75
CA CYS A 12 19.49 -2.61 -27.85
C CYS A 12 18.25 -3.21 -28.55
N SER A 13 18.12 -3.07 -29.87
CA SER A 13 16.88 -3.33 -30.59
C SER A 13 16.65 -4.79 -31.05
N SER A 14 17.13 -5.80 -30.32
CA SER A 14 16.86 -7.20 -30.74
C SER A 14 16.52 -8.22 -29.66
N VAL A 15 16.23 -7.84 -28.39
CA VAL A 15 15.77 -8.82 -27.37
C VAL A 15 14.68 -8.33 -26.38
N LEU A 16 14.33 -7.04 -26.27
CA LEU A 16 13.61 -6.54 -25.07
C LEU A 16 12.29 -5.78 -25.37
N ALA A 17 11.25 -6.47 -25.83
CA ALA A 17 9.90 -5.92 -25.97
C ALA A 17 8.86 -6.73 -25.15
N LEU A 18 9.00 -6.75 -23.82
CA LEU A 18 8.03 -7.37 -22.89
C LEU A 18 7.18 -6.33 -22.13
N TYR A 19 7.59 -5.06 -22.09
CA TYR A 19 6.99 -4.00 -21.27
C TYR A 19 5.93 -3.14 -21.99
N THR A 20 5.93 -3.10 -23.32
CA THR A 20 5.04 -2.18 -24.06
C THR A 20 3.59 -2.70 -24.06
N PRO A 21 2.58 -1.84 -23.81
CA PRO A 21 1.19 -2.27 -23.88
C PRO A 21 0.83 -2.77 -25.28
N GLN A 22 0.04 -3.84 -25.33
CA GLN A 22 -0.30 -4.55 -26.57
C GLN A 22 -1.81 -4.53 -26.77
N ARG A 23 -2.25 -4.38 -28.02
CA ARG A 23 -3.67 -4.45 -28.38
C ARG A 23 -3.99 -5.84 -28.91
N GLY A 24 -5.15 -6.35 -28.53
CA GLY A 24 -5.63 -7.64 -28.96
C GLY A 24 -7.13 -7.82 -28.77
N THR A 25 -7.60 -9.04 -29.00
CA THR A 25 -9.01 -9.37 -28.87
C THR A 25 -9.49 -9.25 -27.43
N CYS A 26 -10.59 -8.53 -27.23
CA CYS A 26 -11.25 -8.42 -25.94
C CYS A 26 -11.84 -9.75 -25.47
N PRO A 27 -11.88 -10.01 -24.15
CA PRO A 27 -12.63 -11.14 -23.61
C PRO A 27 -14.14 -10.94 -23.85
N SER A 28 -14.89 -12.03 -23.74
CA SER A 28 -16.36 -11.99 -23.84
C SER A 28 -17.04 -11.49 -22.57
N SER A 29 -16.33 -11.55 -21.43
CA SER A 29 -16.79 -11.00 -20.15
C SER A 29 -16.65 -9.47 -20.12
N PRO A 30 -17.53 -8.76 -19.41
CA PRO A 30 -17.36 -7.34 -19.14
C PRO A 30 -16.01 -7.05 -18.46
N LEU A 31 -15.36 -5.95 -18.85
CA LEU A 31 -14.12 -5.50 -18.21
C LEU A 31 -14.36 -4.68 -16.95
N LEU A 32 -15.49 -3.98 -16.87
CA LEU A 32 -15.88 -3.20 -15.70
C LEU A 32 -16.86 -3.96 -14.83
N ARG A 33 -16.77 -3.72 -13.52
CA ARG A 33 -17.79 -4.08 -12.55
C ARG A 33 -18.08 -2.92 -11.60
N GLN A 34 -19.29 -2.90 -11.09
CA GLN A 34 -19.66 -2.03 -9.98
C GLN A 34 -19.16 -2.58 -8.65
N ALA A 35 -18.72 -1.68 -7.76
CA ALA A 35 -18.27 -2.01 -6.42
C ALA A 35 -19.45 -2.20 -5.44
N LYS A 36 -20.21 -3.28 -5.65
CA LYS A 36 -21.37 -3.72 -4.83
C LYS A 36 -21.09 -4.98 -4.00
N GLY A 37 -19.87 -5.47 -4.08
CA GLY A 37 -19.42 -6.78 -3.62
C GLY A 37 -17.97 -6.96 -4.01
N LEU A 38 -17.28 -7.92 -3.39
CA LEU A 38 -15.96 -8.34 -3.86
C LEU A 38 -16.07 -8.91 -5.27
N GLN A 39 -15.01 -8.75 -6.05
CA GLN A 39 -14.83 -9.51 -7.28
C GLN A 39 -14.76 -11.02 -6.95
N SER A 40 -15.22 -11.87 -7.86
CA SER A 40 -15.36 -13.32 -7.61
C SER A 40 -14.05 -14.01 -7.25
N ASP A 41 -12.95 -13.64 -7.90
CA ASP A 41 -11.63 -14.23 -7.68
C ASP A 41 -10.99 -13.70 -6.38
N GLU A 42 -11.22 -12.43 -5.99
CA GLU A 42 -10.86 -11.97 -4.64
C GLU A 42 -11.64 -12.78 -3.58
N ALA A 43 -12.95 -12.96 -3.76
CA ALA A 43 -13.77 -13.74 -2.83
C ALA A 43 -13.31 -15.21 -2.74
N GLU A 44 -12.98 -15.83 -3.88
CA GLU A 44 -12.45 -17.20 -3.93
C GLU A 44 -11.07 -17.30 -3.27
N TYR A 45 -10.18 -16.32 -3.53
CA TYR A 45 -8.87 -16.22 -2.91
C TYR A 45 -9.00 -16.16 -1.39
N MET A 46 -9.88 -15.30 -0.87
CA MET A 46 -10.10 -15.16 0.57
C MET A 46 -10.67 -16.42 1.19
N SER A 47 -11.62 -17.07 0.52
CA SER A 47 -12.18 -18.35 0.96
C SER A 47 -11.09 -19.43 1.06
N SER A 48 -10.20 -19.51 0.06
CA SER A 48 -9.13 -20.50 0.02
C SER A 48 -8.00 -20.20 1.01
N ARG A 49 -7.62 -18.92 1.16
CA ARG A 49 -6.63 -18.44 2.13
C ARG A 49 -7.05 -18.73 3.57
N ARG A 50 -8.34 -18.85 3.87
CA ARG A 50 -8.83 -19.26 5.19
C ARG A 50 -8.23 -20.57 5.69
N ASN A 51 -7.87 -21.48 4.78
CA ASN A 51 -7.18 -22.73 5.13
C ASN A 51 -5.75 -22.51 5.67
N LYS A 52 -5.16 -21.34 5.45
CA LYS A 52 -3.88 -20.89 6.02
C LYS A 52 -4.10 -20.04 7.27
N THR A 53 -5.00 -19.06 7.20
CA THR A 53 -5.15 -18.07 8.27
C THR A 53 -5.80 -18.64 9.52
N LYS A 54 -6.81 -19.52 9.40
CA LYS A 54 -7.46 -20.13 10.58
C LYS A 54 -6.50 -20.98 11.43
N PRO A 55 -5.72 -21.92 10.88
CA PRO A 55 -4.73 -22.67 11.66
C PRO A 55 -3.62 -21.79 12.25
N ALA A 56 -3.16 -20.78 11.51
CA ALA A 56 -2.16 -19.82 12.00
C ALA A 56 -2.70 -19.02 13.20
N LEU A 57 -3.93 -18.51 13.11
CA LEU A 57 -4.60 -17.79 14.19
C LEU A 57 -4.83 -18.69 15.40
N SER A 58 -5.29 -19.94 15.21
CA SER A 58 -5.45 -20.90 16.31
C SER A 58 -4.12 -21.11 17.05
N THR A 59 -3.03 -21.31 16.30
CA THR A 59 -1.68 -21.49 16.86
C THR A 59 -1.23 -20.26 17.65
N PHE A 60 -1.41 -19.07 17.07
CA PHE A 60 -1.06 -17.81 17.72
C PHE A 60 -1.87 -17.59 19.01
N LEU A 61 -3.19 -17.76 18.97
CA LEU A 61 -4.07 -17.54 20.13
C LEU A 61 -3.78 -18.52 21.27
N LYS A 62 -3.54 -19.81 20.95
CA LYS A 62 -3.16 -20.81 21.95
C LYS A 62 -1.85 -20.47 22.65
N LYS A 63 -0.87 -19.90 21.93
CA LYS A 63 0.39 -19.43 22.51
C LYS A 63 0.18 -18.33 23.57
N GLN A 64 -0.89 -17.55 23.45
CA GLN A 64 -1.15 -16.43 24.36
C GLN A 64 -1.75 -16.83 25.71
N ASN A 65 -2.21 -18.09 25.87
CA ASN A 65 -2.80 -18.59 27.11
C ASN A 65 -3.88 -17.66 27.70
N ILE A 66 -4.86 -17.25 26.88
CA ILE A 66 -6.02 -16.45 27.35
C ILE A 66 -6.88 -17.34 28.26
N ASP A 67 -7.02 -16.98 29.54
CA ASP A 67 -7.74 -17.81 30.50
C ASP A 67 -9.23 -17.91 30.16
N ASN A 68 -9.81 -19.10 30.39
CA ASN A 68 -11.22 -19.39 30.12
C ASN A 68 -11.65 -19.20 28.66
N PHE A 69 -10.71 -19.27 27.71
CA PHE A 69 -11.00 -19.17 26.28
C PHE A 69 -10.66 -20.46 25.53
N ASP A 70 -11.68 -21.10 24.95
CA ASP A 70 -11.50 -22.22 24.03
C ASP A 70 -11.35 -21.69 22.60
N VAL A 71 -10.08 -21.63 22.16
CA VAL A 71 -9.69 -21.15 20.83
C VAL A 71 -10.34 -21.98 19.71
N ASP A 72 -10.39 -23.30 19.86
CA ASP A 72 -10.86 -24.16 18.78
C ASP A 72 -12.38 -24.05 18.63
N SER A 73 -13.11 -24.09 19.74
CA SER A 73 -14.56 -23.88 19.77
C SER A 73 -14.95 -22.50 19.22
N PHE A 74 -14.19 -21.45 19.53
CA PHE A 74 -14.40 -20.12 18.96
C PHE A 74 -14.18 -20.11 17.43
N LEU A 75 -13.06 -20.64 16.93
CA LEU A 75 -12.74 -20.61 15.50
C LEU A 75 -13.59 -21.56 14.65
N GLU A 76 -14.34 -22.49 15.25
CA GLU A 76 -15.36 -23.28 14.56
C GLU A 76 -16.58 -22.44 14.14
N ARG A 77 -16.91 -21.41 14.92
CA ARG A 77 -18.13 -20.59 14.76
C ARG A 77 -17.86 -19.13 14.38
N ALA A 78 -16.63 -18.65 14.57
CA ALA A 78 -16.18 -17.30 14.22
C ALA A 78 -15.07 -17.34 13.16
N SER A 79 -14.87 -16.22 12.46
CA SER A 79 -13.83 -16.10 11.45
C SER A 79 -13.17 -14.71 11.45
N PRO A 80 -12.39 -14.38 12.49
CA PRO A 80 -11.73 -13.08 12.52
C PRO A 80 -10.86 -12.88 11.27
N LYS A 81 -11.07 -11.76 10.58
CA LYS A 81 -10.24 -11.34 9.45
C LYS A 81 -9.27 -10.24 9.84
N LEU A 82 -8.00 -10.44 9.55
CA LEU A 82 -6.90 -9.58 10.00
C LEU A 82 -6.22 -8.89 8.82
N ALA A 83 -5.86 -7.62 8.97
CA ALA A 83 -5.16 -6.89 7.93
C ALA A 83 -3.96 -6.10 8.48
N VAL A 84 -3.01 -5.78 7.61
CA VAL A 84 -1.89 -4.88 7.90
C VAL A 84 -1.83 -3.75 6.87
N ALA A 85 -1.63 -2.52 7.34
CA ALA A 85 -1.54 -1.32 6.51
C ALA A 85 -0.19 -0.64 6.71
N ALA A 86 0.65 -0.66 5.67
CA ALA A 86 1.95 -0.01 5.64
C ALA A 86 1.83 1.38 4.99
N ALA A 87 2.02 2.42 5.79
CA ALA A 87 1.86 3.80 5.33
C ALA A 87 2.96 4.30 4.39
N GLY A 88 2.73 5.50 3.87
CA GLY A 88 3.71 6.27 3.11
C GLY A 88 4.79 6.95 3.95
N GLY A 89 5.84 7.47 3.29
CA GLY A 89 7.00 8.07 3.97
C GLY A 89 8.36 7.60 3.44
N GLY A 90 8.44 7.25 2.15
CA GLY A 90 9.68 6.82 1.51
C GLY A 90 10.31 5.59 2.18
N LEU A 91 11.64 5.51 2.14
CA LEU A 91 12.36 4.35 2.70
C LEU A 91 12.19 4.19 4.22
N ARG A 92 11.97 5.29 4.96
CA ARG A 92 11.67 5.21 6.40
C ARG A 92 10.43 4.34 6.64
N ALA A 93 9.37 4.60 5.88
CA ALA A 93 8.13 3.83 5.96
C ALA A 93 8.32 2.37 5.51
N THR A 94 9.09 2.15 4.44
CA THR A 94 9.47 0.80 3.99
C THR A 94 10.17 0.03 5.11
N TYR A 95 11.19 0.61 5.75
CA TYR A 95 11.94 -0.04 6.84
C TYR A 95 11.08 -0.25 8.11
N MET A 96 10.18 0.68 8.42
CA MET A 96 9.20 0.47 9.50
C MET A 96 8.34 -0.76 9.23
N GLY A 97 7.81 -0.86 8.02
CA GLY A 97 7.00 -1.99 7.62
C GLY A 97 7.79 -3.29 7.64
N MET A 98 9.05 -3.29 7.19
CA MET A 98 9.92 -4.47 7.25
C MET A 98 10.13 -4.97 8.69
N GLY A 99 10.41 -4.08 9.65
CA GLY A 99 10.57 -4.45 11.06
C GLY A 99 9.29 -4.99 11.67
N THR A 100 8.15 -4.41 11.30
CA THR A 100 6.83 -4.87 11.75
C THR A 100 6.50 -6.24 11.17
N PHE A 101 6.72 -6.47 9.87
CA PHE A 101 6.55 -7.78 9.25
C PHE A 101 7.49 -8.81 9.87
N GLN A 102 8.76 -8.46 10.08
CA GLN A 102 9.73 -9.31 10.76
C GLN A 102 9.24 -9.75 12.15
N ALA A 103 8.65 -8.84 12.92
CA ALA A 103 8.09 -9.15 14.24
C ALA A 103 6.93 -10.15 14.17
N LEU A 104 6.09 -10.09 13.16
CA LEU A 104 4.88 -10.92 13.06
C LEU A 104 5.12 -12.26 12.36
N ASP A 105 6.20 -12.38 11.59
CA ASP A 105 6.49 -13.52 10.72
C ASP A 105 7.05 -14.72 11.50
N ASN A 106 6.48 -15.92 11.29
CA ASN A 106 7.02 -17.16 11.85
C ASN A 106 8.34 -17.62 11.22
N ARG A 107 8.74 -17.05 10.08
CA ARG A 107 10.04 -17.27 9.45
C ARG A 107 11.17 -16.53 10.18
N THR A 108 10.84 -15.60 11.08
CA THR A 108 11.79 -14.93 11.96
C THR A 108 12.02 -15.75 13.22
N GLU A 109 13.27 -16.16 13.45
CA GLU A 109 13.64 -16.87 14.67
C GLU A 109 13.42 -16.00 15.92
N ASN A 110 12.91 -16.62 17.00
CA ASN A 110 12.74 -16.03 18.33
C ASN A 110 11.81 -14.81 18.44
N SER A 111 11.05 -14.46 17.40
CA SER A 111 10.05 -13.41 17.56
C SER A 111 8.93 -13.85 18.52
N THR A 112 8.59 -12.97 19.45
CA THR A 112 7.54 -13.22 20.44
C THR A 112 6.15 -13.25 19.79
N LEU A 113 5.97 -12.54 18.69
CA LEU A 113 4.71 -12.45 17.92
C LEU A 113 4.68 -13.32 16.65
N ALA A 114 5.73 -14.12 16.43
CA ALA A 114 5.83 -15.06 15.32
C ALA A 114 4.54 -15.87 15.10
N GLY A 115 4.06 -15.88 13.85
CA GLY A 115 2.85 -16.60 13.43
C GLY A 115 1.65 -15.70 13.22
N TYR A 116 1.66 -14.47 13.72
CA TYR A 116 0.58 -13.53 13.50
C TYR A 116 0.46 -13.14 12.02
N LEU A 117 1.59 -12.94 11.32
CA LEU A 117 1.58 -12.57 9.90
C LEU A 117 0.94 -13.66 9.02
N GLN A 118 1.11 -14.93 9.38
CA GLN A 118 0.48 -16.06 8.69
C GLN A 118 -1.05 -16.09 8.88
N ALA A 119 -1.57 -15.40 9.91
CA ALA A 119 -2.99 -15.22 10.13
C ALA A 119 -3.58 -13.99 9.42
N VAL A 120 -2.74 -13.13 8.81
CA VAL A 120 -3.18 -11.92 8.11
C VAL A 120 -3.82 -12.26 6.77
N ASP A 121 -5.02 -11.76 6.53
CA ASP A 121 -5.80 -11.93 5.32
C ASP A 121 -5.37 -10.97 4.21
N TYR A 122 -5.18 -9.70 4.56
CA TYR A 122 -4.88 -8.62 3.61
C TYR A 122 -3.64 -7.81 4.03
N MET A 123 -2.90 -7.30 3.04
CA MET A 123 -1.87 -6.27 3.25
C MET A 123 -2.06 -5.12 2.28
N SER A 124 -2.01 -3.88 2.80
CA SER A 124 -2.08 -2.67 1.98
C SER A 124 -0.84 -1.78 2.13
N GLY A 125 -0.48 -1.09 1.05
CA GLY A 125 0.69 -0.21 1.01
C GLY A 125 0.42 1.09 0.26
N LEU A 126 0.95 2.20 0.76
CA LEU A 126 0.96 3.50 0.08
C LEU A 126 2.39 4.04 0.03
N SER A 127 2.79 4.71 -1.06
CA SER A 127 4.11 5.35 -1.18
C SER A 127 5.25 4.41 -0.80
N GLY A 128 6.11 4.75 0.16
CA GLY A 128 7.13 3.84 0.71
C GLY A 128 6.61 2.47 1.17
N GLY A 129 5.42 2.41 1.76
CA GLY A 129 4.72 1.17 2.10
C GLY A 129 4.27 0.37 0.87
N SER A 130 3.98 1.04 -0.26
CA SER A 130 3.70 0.36 -1.53
C SER A 130 4.95 -0.26 -2.16
N TRP A 131 6.14 0.27 -1.89
CA TRP A 131 7.39 -0.39 -2.28
C TRP A 131 7.58 -1.69 -1.50
N LEU A 132 7.28 -1.69 -0.20
CA LEU A 132 7.31 -2.90 0.63
C LEU A 132 6.30 -3.94 0.13
N VAL A 133 5.01 -3.58 0.06
CA VAL A 133 3.93 -4.50 -0.35
C VAL A 133 4.14 -4.95 -1.81
N GLY A 134 4.53 -4.02 -2.69
CA GLY A 134 4.84 -4.33 -4.07
C GLY A 134 6.01 -5.29 -4.22
N TYR A 135 7.11 -5.07 -3.47
CA TYR A 135 8.25 -6.00 -3.50
C TYR A 135 7.88 -7.38 -2.95
N LEU A 136 7.15 -7.45 -1.83
CA LEU A 136 6.65 -8.71 -1.29
C LEU A 136 5.78 -9.45 -2.32
N ALA A 137 4.89 -8.74 -3.00
CA ALA A 137 3.97 -9.32 -3.95
C ALA A 137 4.68 -9.84 -5.21
N ILE A 138 5.49 -9.01 -5.88
CA ILE A 138 6.06 -9.37 -7.19
C ILE A 138 7.28 -10.30 -7.11
N ASN A 139 7.83 -10.54 -5.91
CA ASN A 139 8.98 -11.44 -5.71
C ASN A 139 8.59 -12.71 -4.92
N ASP A 140 7.34 -13.16 -5.07
CA ASP A 140 6.83 -14.43 -4.54
C ASP A 140 6.90 -14.54 -3.00
N TYR A 141 6.56 -13.45 -2.30
CA TYR A 141 6.48 -13.35 -0.84
C TYR A 141 7.75 -13.81 -0.09
N PRO A 142 8.90 -13.18 -0.34
CA PRO A 142 10.18 -13.59 0.23
C PRO A 142 10.23 -13.44 1.75
N ASP A 143 11.21 -14.07 2.38
CA ASP A 143 11.50 -13.91 3.80
C ASP A 143 12.14 -12.54 4.11
N PHE A 144 12.24 -12.23 5.41
CA PHE A 144 12.83 -10.97 5.85
C PHE A 144 14.28 -10.79 5.39
N GLN A 145 15.10 -11.84 5.36
CA GLN A 145 16.51 -11.72 4.96
C GLN A 145 16.62 -11.28 3.50
N THR A 146 15.87 -11.94 2.61
CA THR A 146 15.82 -11.60 1.19
C THR A 146 15.25 -10.20 0.97
N LEU A 147 14.19 -9.85 1.70
CA LEU A 147 13.59 -8.52 1.69
C LEU A 147 14.59 -7.44 2.13
N PHE A 148 15.30 -7.65 3.23
CA PHE A 148 16.29 -6.69 3.73
C PHE A 148 17.44 -6.49 2.74
N HIS A 149 17.98 -7.56 2.18
CA HIS A 149 19.01 -7.46 1.15
C HIS A 149 18.55 -6.73 -0.12
N ALA A 150 17.25 -6.76 -0.42
CA ALA A 150 16.70 -6.08 -1.60
C ALA A 150 16.60 -4.57 -1.44
N PHE A 151 16.45 -4.09 -0.21
CA PHE A 151 16.34 -2.66 0.12
C PHE A 151 17.64 -2.08 0.68
N ASP A 152 18.54 -2.91 1.22
CA ASP A 152 19.85 -2.48 1.72
C ASP A 152 20.66 -1.84 0.58
N GLY A 153 20.85 -0.53 0.68
CA GLY A 153 21.54 0.24 -0.35
C GLY A 153 20.82 0.26 -1.70
N ILE A 154 19.50 0.13 -1.76
CA ILE A 154 18.72 0.10 -3.02
C ILE A 154 19.00 1.27 -3.98
N PHE A 155 19.30 2.46 -3.45
CA PHE A 155 19.66 3.63 -4.26
C PHE A 155 21.18 3.81 -4.44
N ASN A 156 22.00 2.83 -4.03
CA ASN A 156 23.41 2.78 -4.38
C ASN A 156 23.53 2.37 -5.85
N LEU A 157 23.81 3.36 -6.70
CA LEU A 157 23.84 3.16 -8.14
C LEU A 157 24.93 2.16 -8.59
N PRO A 158 24.65 1.30 -9.59
CA PRO A 158 25.58 0.26 -10.05
C PRO A 158 26.70 0.83 -10.93
N GLY A 159 27.61 1.62 -10.35
CA GLY A 159 28.71 2.27 -11.06
C GLY A 159 28.25 3.17 -12.23
N SER A 160 29.18 3.83 -12.93
CA SER A 160 28.81 4.79 -13.98
C SER A 160 28.13 4.15 -15.20
N MET A 161 28.59 2.98 -15.65
CA MET A 161 28.03 2.29 -16.81
C MET A 161 26.69 1.62 -16.54
N GLY A 162 26.52 1.00 -15.37
CA GLY A 162 25.21 0.44 -14.98
C GLY A 162 24.17 1.54 -14.84
N THR A 163 24.54 2.66 -14.20
CA THR A 163 23.68 3.84 -14.10
C THR A 163 23.25 4.37 -15.47
N LEU A 164 24.21 4.58 -16.38
CA LEU A 164 23.92 5.09 -17.72
C LEU A 164 22.98 4.14 -18.48
N GLY A 165 23.22 2.84 -18.39
CA GLY A 165 22.37 1.83 -19.01
C GLY A 165 20.96 1.82 -18.43
N MET A 166 20.81 1.96 -17.10
CA MET A 166 19.50 2.08 -16.45
C MET A 166 18.72 3.30 -16.92
N LEU A 167 19.36 4.47 -16.95
CA LEU A 167 18.71 5.69 -17.46
C LEU A 167 18.29 5.53 -18.94
N ALA A 168 19.14 4.91 -19.76
CA ALA A 168 18.81 4.62 -21.15
C ALA A 168 17.61 3.66 -21.26
N LYS A 169 17.53 2.64 -20.40
CA LYS A 169 16.38 1.71 -20.36
C LYS A 169 15.09 2.42 -19.97
N VAL A 170 15.11 3.24 -18.91
CA VAL A 170 13.96 4.06 -18.47
C VAL A 170 13.45 4.95 -19.62
N PHE A 171 14.36 5.62 -20.31
CA PHE A 171 14.05 6.47 -21.45
C PHE A 171 13.43 5.68 -22.63
N ILE A 172 14.06 4.56 -23.02
CA ILE A 172 13.60 3.72 -24.13
C ILE A 172 12.20 3.15 -23.83
N ASP A 173 11.97 2.66 -22.63
CA ASP A 173 10.70 2.06 -22.22
C ASP A 173 9.56 3.08 -22.27
N SER A 174 9.81 4.30 -21.80
CA SER A 174 8.86 5.42 -21.88
C SER A 174 8.53 5.76 -23.32
N LEU A 175 9.55 5.88 -24.18
CA LEU A 175 9.34 6.14 -25.61
C LEU A 175 8.58 5.01 -26.31
N GLN A 176 8.79 3.76 -25.92
CA GLN A 176 8.07 2.62 -26.49
C GLN A 176 6.58 2.67 -26.12
N LYS A 177 6.25 2.97 -24.86
CA LYS A 177 4.86 3.17 -24.42
C LYS A 177 4.19 4.31 -25.18
N LEU A 178 4.88 5.44 -25.36
CA LEU A 178 4.40 6.57 -26.16
C LEU A 178 4.19 6.20 -27.63
N LYS A 179 5.13 5.49 -28.25
CA LYS A 179 5.00 5.00 -29.64
C LYS A 179 3.87 4.00 -29.82
N ALA A 180 3.51 3.24 -28.78
CA ALA A 180 2.35 2.36 -28.78
C ALA A 180 1.01 3.12 -28.62
N GLY A 181 1.05 4.44 -28.46
CA GLY A 181 -0.13 5.30 -28.43
C GLY A 181 -0.68 5.58 -27.02
N TYR A 182 0.07 5.25 -25.97
CA TYR A 182 -0.33 5.49 -24.58
C TYR A 182 0.42 6.69 -24.02
N GLN A 183 -0.26 7.51 -23.22
CA GLN A 183 0.39 8.66 -22.60
C GLN A 183 1.40 8.22 -21.54
N THR A 184 2.45 9.01 -21.39
CA THR A 184 3.49 8.86 -20.37
C THR A 184 3.59 10.11 -19.54
N SER A 185 4.18 9.97 -18.35
CA SER A 185 4.40 11.02 -17.37
C SER A 185 5.74 10.83 -16.68
N VAL A 186 6.13 11.78 -15.82
CA VAL A 186 7.29 11.59 -14.93
C VAL A 186 7.14 10.34 -14.07
N THR A 187 5.91 9.99 -13.70
CA THR A 187 5.58 8.81 -12.88
C THR A 187 5.98 7.51 -13.56
N ASP A 188 5.83 7.39 -14.88
CA ASP A 188 6.25 6.19 -15.63
C ASP A 188 7.75 5.94 -15.46
N GLN A 189 8.54 7.01 -15.53
CA GLN A 189 9.99 6.95 -15.46
C GLN A 189 10.49 6.73 -14.05
N TRP A 190 9.86 7.40 -13.06
CA TRP A 190 10.10 7.14 -11.64
C TRP A 190 9.81 5.69 -11.27
N GLY A 191 8.60 5.22 -11.59
CA GLY A 191 8.18 3.86 -11.33
C GLY A 191 9.11 2.85 -11.98
N ARG A 192 9.56 3.14 -13.20
CA ARG A 192 10.55 2.30 -13.89
C ARG A 192 11.92 2.31 -13.23
N LEU A 193 12.41 3.47 -12.78
CA LEU A 193 13.68 3.57 -12.07
C LEU A 193 13.64 2.78 -10.77
N ILE A 194 12.60 2.98 -9.95
CA ILE A 194 12.38 2.22 -8.70
C ILE A 194 12.36 0.73 -9.00
N TYR A 195 11.59 0.30 -10.00
CA TYR A 195 11.49 -1.09 -10.39
C TYR A 195 12.84 -1.75 -10.72
N LEU A 196 13.70 -1.04 -11.45
CA LEU A 196 15.03 -1.53 -11.81
C LEU A 196 15.98 -1.56 -10.60
N LEU A 197 15.81 -0.66 -9.63
CA LEU A 197 16.61 -0.63 -8.40
C LEU A 197 16.17 -1.72 -7.40
N LEU A 198 14.88 -2.06 -7.36
CA LEU A 198 14.33 -3.07 -6.43
C LEU A 198 15.05 -4.43 -6.57
N GLY A 199 15.58 -4.92 -5.44
CA GLY A 199 16.29 -6.20 -5.39
C GLY A 199 17.72 -6.14 -5.93
N ASN A 200 18.28 -4.94 -6.15
CA ASN A 200 19.65 -4.75 -6.65
C ASN A 200 19.93 -5.45 -8.01
N ALA A 201 18.88 -5.69 -8.80
CA ALA A 201 18.98 -6.41 -10.07
C ALA A 201 19.37 -5.52 -11.26
N GLY A 202 19.08 -4.21 -11.19
CA GLY A 202 19.41 -3.25 -12.25
C GLY A 202 18.84 -3.68 -13.60
N LEU A 203 19.70 -3.68 -14.63
CA LEU A 203 19.33 -4.07 -15.99
C LEU A 203 18.99 -5.57 -16.17
N LEU A 204 19.26 -6.40 -15.15
CA LEU A 204 18.91 -7.82 -15.16
C LEU A 204 17.50 -8.08 -14.65
N LYS A 205 16.79 -7.05 -14.15
CA LYS A 205 15.41 -7.19 -13.66
C LYS A 205 14.49 -7.51 -14.84
N ALA A 206 13.86 -8.68 -14.79
CA ALA A 206 12.80 -9.06 -15.73
C ALA A 206 11.58 -8.15 -15.54
N ASP A 207 10.82 -7.91 -16.59
CA ASP A 207 9.56 -7.19 -16.50
C ASP A 207 8.47 -8.04 -15.83
N PHE A 208 7.55 -7.38 -15.12
CA PHE A 208 6.47 -8.03 -14.38
C PHE A 208 5.24 -7.12 -14.34
N ASN A 209 4.07 -7.66 -14.69
CA ASN A 209 2.80 -6.96 -14.56
C ASN A 209 2.18 -7.25 -13.21
N TRP A 210 1.37 -6.33 -12.69
CA TRP A 210 0.70 -6.52 -11.41
C TRP A 210 -0.30 -7.67 -11.46
N SER A 211 -0.99 -7.86 -12.59
CA SER A 211 -1.85 -9.02 -12.81
C SER A 211 -1.09 -10.36 -12.84
N ASP A 212 0.23 -10.38 -13.07
CA ASP A 212 1.02 -11.61 -13.05
C ASP A 212 1.19 -12.18 -11.63
N ILE A 213 0.90 -11.41 -10.57
CA ILE A 213 0.88 -11.89 -9.19
C ILE A 213 -0.02 -13.13 -9.06
N ARG A 214 -1.10 -13.19 -9.85
CA ARG A 214 -2.06 -14.32 -9.89
C ARG A 214 -1.39 -15.67 -10.18
N ASN A 215 -0.21 -15.67 -10.82
CA ASN A 215 0.52 -16.85 -11.24
C ASN A 215 1.66 -17.26 -10.30
N LEU A 216 1.94 -16.48 -9.26
CA LEU A 216 3.03 -16.74 -8.32
C LEU A 216 2.71 -17.90 -7.38
N THR A 217 3.73 -18.61 -6.91
CA THR A 217 3.58 -19.80 -6.07
C THR A 217 2.92 -19.45 -4.74
N SER A 218 3.39 -18.41 -4.07
CA SER A 218 2.87 -17.91 -2.80
C SER A 218 1.44 -17.38 -2.90
N PHE A 219 1.05 -16.87 -4.08
CA PHE A 219 -0.32 -16.43 -4.33
C PHE A 219 -1.24 -17.63 -4.60
N THR A 220 -0.89 -18.51 -5.53
CA THR A 220 -1.69 -19.71 -5.88
C THR A 220 -1.78 -20.73 -4.74
N SER A 221 -0.77 -20.80 -3.86
CA SER A 221 -0.81 -21.60 -2.62
C SER A 221 -1.49 -20.88 -1.46
N HIS A 222 -1.92 -19.63 -1.66
CA HIS A 222 -2.61 -18.77 -0.71
C HIS A 222 -1.78 -18.48 0.57
N GLU A 223 -0.45 -18.48 0.47
CA GLU A 223 0.47 -18.16 1.58
C GLU A 223 0.65 -16.64 1.77
N MET A 224 0.63 -15.88 0.68
CA MET A 224 0.73 -14.41 0.70
C MET A 224 -0.57 -13.75 1.19
N PRO A 225 -0.56 -12.75 2.10
CA PRO A 225 -1.73 -11.90 2.31
C PRO A 225 -2.14 -11.20 1.02
N PHE A 226 -3.43 -11.02 0.77
CA PHE A 226 -3.89 -10.40 -0.47
C PHE A 226 -3.34 -8.96 -0.59
N PRO A 227 -2.51 -8.65 -1.60
CA PRO A 227 -1.81 -7.38 -1.69
C PRO A 227 -2.67 -6.29 -2.33
N ILE A 228 -2.66 -5.10 -1.74
CA ILE A 228 -3.33 -3.91 -2.25
C ILE A 228 -2.33 -2.75 -2.21
N ILE A 229 -2.17 -2.01 -3.31
CA ILE A 229 -1.49 -0.70 -3.25
C ILE A 229 -2.46 0.40 -3.65
N LEU A 230 -2.29 1.58 -3.06
CA LEU A 230 -3.23 2.68 -3.22
C LEU A 230 -2.63 3.87 -3.97
N GLY A 231 -3.50 4.70 -4.53
CA GLY A 231 -3.19 6.06 -4.95
C GLY A 231 -4.45 6.91 -4.87
N THR A 232 -4.33 8.22 -5.03
CA THR A 232 -5.46 9.14 -4.94
C THR A 232 -5.66 9.85 -6.25
N THR A 233 -6.91 9.87 -6.72
CA THR A 233 -7.26 10.60 -7.94
C THR A 233 -7.15 12.11 -7.76
N VAL A 234 -6.93 12.82 -8.86
CA VAL A 234 -7.00 14.28 -8.92
C VAL A 234 -8.12 14.67 -9.88
N PHE A 235 -9.02 15.56 -9.45
CA PHE A 235 -10.09 16.05 -10.33
C PHE A 235 -9.50 16.81 -11.53
N PRO A 236 -9.97 16.54 -12.76
CA PRO A 236 -9.52 17.30 -13.93
C PRO A 236 -9.74 18.81 -13.76
N GLY A 237 -8.69 19.61 -13.98
CA GLY A 237 -8.77 21.07 -13.90
C GLY A 237 -8.36 21.69 -12.55
N SER A 238 -8.05 20.89 -11.53
CA SER A 238 -7.19 21.38 -10.43
C SER A 238 -5.78 21.61 -10.97
N SER A 239 -5.01 22.55 -10.39
CA SER A 239 -3.62 22.78 -10.80
C SER A 239 -2.86 21.46 -10.78
N PHE A 240 -2.05 21.20 -11.81
CA PHE A 240 -1.14 20.05 -11.83
C PHE A 240 -0.10 20.13 -10.70
N ASP A 241 0.11 21.34 -10.16
CA ASP A 241 0.74 21.63 -8.87
C ASP A 241 -0.28 21.39 -7.75
N VAL A 242 -0.49 20.12 -7.41
CA VAL A 242 -1.34 19.74 -6.28
C VAL A 242 -0.44 19.65 -5.05
N GLU A 243 -0.56 20.63 -4.14
CA GLU A 243 0.09 20.59 -2.83
C GLU A 243 -0.81 19.94 -1.77
N TYR A 244 -2.14 20.01 -1.97
CA TYR A 244 -3.14 19.42 -1.08
C TYR A 244 -4.36 18.92 -1.84
N ILE A 245 -4.85 17.73 -1.48
CA ILE A 245 -6.07 17.11 -1.99
C ILE A 245 -7.08 16.99 -0.86
N THR A 246 -8.35 17.22 -1.17
CA THR A 246 -9.45 17.07 -0.22
C THR A 246 -9.90 15.60 -0.11
N TYR A 247 -10.35 15.20 1.08
CA TYR A 247 -10.87 13.86 1.40
C TYR A 247 -11.99 13.33 0.49
N ASN A 248 -12.60 14.18 -0.34
CA ASN A 248 -13.64 13.76 -1.28
C ASN A 248 -13.09 13.23 -2.61
N ASN A 249 -11.78 13.31 -2.85
CA ASN A 249 -11.17 12.65 -4.00
C ASN A 249 -11.22 11.13 -3.83
N SER A 250 -11.23 10.42 -4.96
CA SER A 250 -11.33 8.97 -4.95
C SER A 250 -9.99 8.31 -4.67
N ILE A 251 -9.96 7.39 -3.71
CA ILE A 251 -8.81 6.51 -3.44
C ILE A 251 -8.91 5.32 -4.39
N MET A 252 -7.91 5.17 -5.24
CA MET A 252 -7.77 4.08 -6.19
C MET A 252 -7.06 2.90 -5.52
N GLU A 253 -7.67 1.73 -5.60
CA GLU A 253 -7.05 0.46 -5.26
C GLU A 253 -6.46 -0.18 -6.52
N MET A 254 -5.27 -0.76 -6.35
CA MET A 254 -4.60 -1.56 -7.36
C MET A 254 -4.35 -2.94 -6.74
N THR A 255 -5.21 -3.89 -7.05
CA THR A 255 -5.12 -5.28 -6.59
C THR A 255 -4.65 -6.17 -7.74
N PRO A 256 -4.18 -7.41 -7.47
CA PRO A 256 -3.85 -8.35 -8.53
C PRO A 256 -4.99 -8.53 -9.55
N TYR A 257 -6.25 -8.42 -9.12
CA TYR A 257 -7.41 -8.64 -9.96
C TYR A 257 -7.91 -7.38 -10.65
N GLU A 258 -7.81 -6.21 -10.01
CA GLU A 258 -8.55 -5.04 -10.48
C GLU A 258 -7.92 -3.69 -10.09
N PHE A 259 -8.20 -2.70 -10.93
CA PHE A 259 -7.88 -1.30 -10.71
C PHE A 259 -9.19 -0.52 -10.59
N GLY A 260 -9.39 0.24 -9.53
CA GLY A 260 -10.65 0.96 -9.35
C GLY A 260 -10.82 1.57 -7.99
N THR A 261 -12.05 1.89 -7.62
CA THR A 261 -12.32 2.51 -6.32
C THR A 261 -13.69 2.11 -5.78
N TRP A 262 -13.77 2.04 -4.45
CA TRP A 262 -15.04 1.88 -3.72
C TRP A 262 -15.77 3.22 -3.51
N ASP A 263 -15.08 4.34 -3.75
CA ASP A 263 -15.62 5.67 -3.45
C ASP A 263 -16.78 6.05 -4.35
N LYS A 264 -17.77 6.73 -3.77
CA LYS A 264 -19.03 7.08 -4.43
C LYS A 264 -18.91 7.94 -5.70
N ASN A 265 -17.77 8.58 -5.96
CA ASN A 265 -17.59 9.36 -7.19
C ASN A 265 -17.43 8.48 -8.45
N ILE A 266 -16.92 7.25 -8.31
CA ILE A 266 -16.74 6.32 -9.43
C ILE A 266 -17.39 4.97 -9.05
N ARG A 267 -17.00 4.39 -7.92
CA ARG A 267 -17.53 3.12 -7.38
C ARG A 267 -17.51 1.96 -8.39
N GLU A 268 -16.46 1.88 -9.18
CA GLU A 268 -16.26 0.86 -10.22
C GLU A 268 -14.80 0.42 -10.30
N PHE A 269 -14.61 -0.76 -10.88
CA PHE A 269 -13.34 -1.43 -11.07
C PHE A 269 -13.22 -1.98 -12.49
N ILE A 270 -12.03 -1.85 -13.08
CA ILE A 270 -11.62 -2.54 -14.31
C ILE A 270 -10.73 -3.74 -13.96
N ASP A 271 -10.81 -4.84 -14.71
CA ASP A 271 -9.83 -5.93 -14.63
C ASP A 271 -8.42 -5.38 -14.88
N MET A 272 -7.51 -5.61 -13.92
CA MET A 272 -6.14 -5.13 -13.94
C MET A 272 -5.39 -5.56 -15.22
N GLN A 273 -5.63 -6.78 -15.70
CA GLN A 273 -4.99 -7.30 -16.91
C GLN A 273 -5.31 -6.45 -18.15
N TYR A 274 -6.48 -5.81 -18.15
CA TYR A 274 -7.00 -5.03 -19.27
C TYR A 274 -6.94 -3.51 -19.05
N LEU A 275 -6.20 -3.06 -18.04
CA LEU A 275 -5.95 -1.64 -17.80
C LEU A 275 -5.36 -0.98 -19.07
N GLY A 276 -5.76 0.26 -19.35
CA GLY A 276 -5.36 0.96 -20.58
C GLY A 276 -6.16 0.58 -21.83
N THR A 277 -7.21 -0.23 -21.71
CA THR A 277 -8.21 -0.39 -22.78
C THR A 277 -8.99 0.91 -22.96
N GLU A 278 -9.28 1.29 -24.21
CA GLU A 278 -10.17 2.43 -24.48
C GLU A 278 -11.61 2.01 -24.14
N MET A 279 -12.22 2.71 -23.20
CA MET A 279 -13.57 2.45 -22.72
C MET A 279 -14.48 3.64 -23.04
N GLU A 280 -15.74 3.38 -23.38
CA GLU A 280 -16.79 4.40 -23.44
C GLU A 280 -18.09 3.79 -22.90
N ASN A 281 -18.72 4.49 -21.95
CA ASN A 281 -19.95 4.07 -21.29
C ASN A 281 -19.91 2.61 -20.78
N GLY A 282 -18.79 2.25 -20.16
CA GLY A 282 -18.54 0.94 -19.57
C GLY A 282 -18.26 -0.21 -20.54
N THR A 283 -18.07 0.08 -21.83
CA THR A 283 -17.77 -0.93 -22.86
C THR A 283 -16.46 -0.65 -23.59
N PRO A 284 -15.68 -1.69 -23.97
CA PRO A 284 -14.47 -1.50 -24.77
C PRO A 284 -14.77 -0.92 -26.15
N VAL A 285 -13.98 0.08 -26.56
CA VAL A 285 -14.02 0.64 -27.91
C VAL A 285 -12.92 0.01 -28.75
N GLY A 286 -13.27 -1.03 -29.50
CA GLY A 286 -12.35 -1.72 -30.40
C GLY A 286 -11.58 -2.86 -29.73
N GLU A 287 -10.25 -2.74 -29.69
CA GLU A 287 -9.35 -3.77 -29.14
C GLU A 287 -9.04 -3.51 -27.66
N CYS A 288 -8.76 -4.58 -26.92
CA CYS A 288 -8.39 -4.52 -25.53
C CYS A 288 -6.88 -4.48 -25.37
N THR A 289 -6.43 -3.75 -24.35
CA THR A 289 -5.02 -3.56 -24.03
C THR A 289 -4.58 -4.57 -22.98
N THR A 290 -3.38 -5.14 -23.12
CA THR A 290 -2.68 -5.89 -22.06
C THR A 290 -1.27 -5.33 -21.85
N ASN A 291 -0.60 -5.73 -20.76
CA ASN A 291 0.74 -5.25 -20.37
C ASN A 291 0.84 -3.75 -20.07
N TYR A 292 -0.29 -3.07 -19.81
CA TYR A 292 -0.28 -1.69 -19.32
C TYR A 292 0.05 -1.63 -17.83
N ASP A 293 -0.40 -2.63 -17.08
CA ASP A 293 -0.36 -2.77 -15.63
C ASP A 293 1.02 -3.15 -15.09
N ASN A 294 2.08 -2.57 -15.66
CA ASN A 294 3.43 -2.82 -15.18
C ASN A 294 3.55 -2.49 -13.68
N ALA A 295 4.12 -3.41 -12.90
CA ALA A 295 4.22 -3.24 -11.45
C ALA A 295 5.02 -1.99 -11.04
N GLY A 296 6.05 -1.64 -11.83
CA GLY A 296 6.83 -0.41 -11.64
C GLY A 296 5.98 0.84 -11.80
N LEU A 297 5.11 0.89 -12.83
CA LEU A 297 4.20 2.01 -13.03
C LEU A 297 3.24 2.17 -11.84
N LEU A 298 2.62 1.08 -11.38
CA LEU A 298 1.64 1.14 -10.28
C LEU A 298 2.29 1.56 -8.94
N MET A 299 3.47 1.01 -8.61
CA MET A 299 4.26 1.48 -7.46
C MET A 299 4.70 2.94 -7.63
N GLY A 300 5.02 3.36 -8.86
CA GLY A 300 5.34 4.75 -9.19
C GLY A 300 4.16 5.68 -8.94
N ILE A 301 2.95 5.32 -9.37
CA ILE A 301 1.71 6.08 -9.13
C ILE A 301 1.47 6.29 -7.64
N SER A 302 1.64 5.23 -6.86
CA SER A 302 1.50 5.25 -5.40
C SER A 302 2.56 6.12 -4.69
N SER A 303 3.65 6.50 -5.36
CA SER A 303 4.82 7.15 -4.74
C SER A 303 5.34 8.41 -5.48
N ASN A 304 4.51 9.04 -6.31
CA ASN A 304 4.92 10.16 -7.18
C ASN A 304 4.86 11.55 -6.49
N VAL A 305 5.57 11.72 -5.39
CA VAL A 305 5.61 12.96 -4.58
C VAL A 305 6.30 14.17 -5.24
N PHE A 306 6.49 14.18 -6.56
CA PHE A 306 7.25 15.18 -7.32
C PHE A 306 6.66 16.60 -7.27
N ASN A 307 5.38 16.73 -6.90
CA ASN A 307 4.74 18.02 -6.71
C ASN A 307 5.13 18.72 -5.40
N ALA A 308 5.68 18.00 -4.42
CA ALA A 308 6.14 18.58 -3.15
C ALA A 308 7.50 19.31 -3.24
N GLY A 309 8.10 19.37 -4.45
CA GLY A 309 9.39 19.99 -4.71
C GLY A 309 10.59 19.06 -4.49
N LEU A 310 11.58 19.12 -5.38
CA LEU A 310 12.83 18.34 -5.28
C LEU A 310 13.69 18.75 -4.08
N ASP A 311 13.56 20.01 -3.61
CA ASP A 311 14.29 20.54 -2.45
C ASP A 311 13.95 19.79 -1.15
N GLY A 312 12.72 19.26 -1.02
CA GLY A 312 12.28 18.44 0.12
C GLY A 312 12.81 17.00 0.10
N LEU A 313 13.36 16.55 -1.04
CA LEU A 313 13.90 15.21 -1.19
C LEU A 313 15.34 15.08 -0.65
N GLY A 314 15.98 16.18 -0.22
CA GLY A 314 17.33 16.15 0.37
C GLY A 314 18.37 15.49 -0.53
N ILE A 315 18.20 15.61 -1.86
CA ILE A 315 19.02 14.90 -2.83
C ILE A 315 20.24 15.75 -3.21
N ASP A 316 21.32 15.58 -2.47
CA ASP A 316 22.60 16.23 -2.77
C ASP A 316 23.56 15.30 -3.57
N GLY A 317 24.53 15.91 -4.26
CA GLY A 317 25.61 15.19 -4.93
C GLY A 317 25.22 14.53 -6.26
N ILE A 318 25.97 13.49 -6.66
CA ILE A 318 25.85 12.85 -7.99
C ILE A 318 24.46 12.26 -8.24
N PHE A 319 23.79 11.75 -7.19
CA PHE A 319 22.44 11.21 -7.30
C PHE A 319 21.40 12.32 -7.55
N GLY A 320 21.56 13.49 -6.93
CA GLY A 320 20.72 14.67 -7.18
C GLY A 320 20.85 15.17 -8.62
N ILE A 321 22.09 15.25 -9.12
CA ILE A 321 22.36 15.58 -10.53
C ILE A 321 21.73 14.55 -11.46
N LEU A 322 21.80 13.25 -11.14
CA LEU A 322 21.22 12.19 -11.96
C LEU A 322 19.69 12.26 -12.01
N VAL A 323 19.05 12.50 -10.87
CA VAL A 323 17.60 12.67 -10.77
C VAL A 323 17.17 13.94 -11.47
N GLU A 324 17.88 15.05 -11.31
CA GLU A 324 17.62 16.29 -12.07
C GLU A 324 17.79 16.12 -13.57
N ASP A 325 18.86 15.47 -14.03
CA ASP A 325 19.11 15.25 -15.45
C ASP A 325 18.12 14.25 -16.05
N LEU A 326 17.72 13.23 -15.27
CA LEU A 326 16.60 12.38 -15.59
C LEU A 326 15.36 13.26 -15.74
N MET A 327 14.94 14.00 -14.71
CA MET A 327 13.76 14.88 -14.72
C MET A 327 13.75 15.86 -15.91
N LYS A 328 14.90 16.45 -16.27
CA LYS A 328 15.03 17.30 -17.47
C LYS A 328 14.80 16.51 -18.76
N LEU A 329 15.31 15.28 -18.85
CA LEU A 329 15.04 14.36 -19.97
C LEU A 329 13.56 13.92 -19.99
N LEU A 330 12.93 13.78 -18.82
CA LEU A 330 11.53 13.40 -18.64
C LEU A 330 10.58 14.50 -19.11
N GLU A 331 10.86 15.75 -18.77
CA GLU A 331 10.11 16.92 -19.21
C GLU A 331 10.15 17.09 -20.73
N ILE A 332 11.27 16.72 -21.37
CA ILE A 332 11.42 16.74 -22.84
C ILE A 332 10.49 15.74 -23.54
N ILE A 333 10.21 14.58 -22.92
CA ILE A 333 9.32 13.55 -23.53
C ILE A 333 7.84 13.91 -23.34
N ASN A 334 7.50 14.49 -22.19
CA ASN A 334 6.11 14.63 -21.73
C ASN A 334 5.52 16.04 -21.94
N ASP A 335 6.15 16.88 -22.78
CA ASP A 335 5.76 18.28 -23.07
C ASP A 335 5.47 19.09 -21.77
N ALA A 336 6.33 18.89 -20.76
CA ALA A 336 6.32 19.55 -19.43
C ALA A 336 5.04 19.43 -18.56
N SER A 337 4.07 18.57 -18.88
CA SER A 337 2.71 18.77 -18.33
C SER A 337 2.27 17.89 -17.15
N TYR A 338 2.86 16.72 -16.90
CA TYR A 338 2.33 15.78 -15.88
C TYR A 338 3.41 15.22 -14.94
N ARG A 339 3.46 15.76 -13.73
CA ARG A 339 4.20 15.21 -12.57
C ARG A 339 3.40 14.15 -11.80
N LEU A 340 2.13 13.98 -12.15
CA LEU A 340 1.23 12.95 -11.63
C LEU A 340 1.29 11.68 -12.48
N GLY A 341 0.67 10.61 -11.99
CA GLY A 341 0.44 9.38 -12.72
C GLY A 341 -0.72 9.58 -13.70
N VAL A 342 -0.56 9.06 -14.91
CA VAL A 342 -1.58 9.16 -15.96
C VAL A 342 -2.03 7.77 -16.37
N ILE A 343 -3.28 7.44 -16.09
CA ILE A 343 -3.97 6.29 -16.67
C ILE A 343 -4.75 6.79 -17.88
N SER A 344 -4.21 6.56 -19.07
CA SER A 344 -4.81 6.99 -20.33
C SER A 344 -4.73 5.86 -21.35
N PRO A 345 -5.86 5.34 -21.85
CA PRO A 345 -7.23 5.84 -21.65
C PRO A 345 -7.79 5.64 -20.22
N ASN A 346 -8.69 6.52 -19.81
CA ASN A 346 -9.45 6.42 -18.57
C ASN A 346 -10.47 5.26 -18.66
N PRO A 347 -10.42 4.24 -17.78
CA PRO A 347 -11.33 3.11 -17.84
C PRO A 347 -12.80 3.49 -17.53
N PHE A 348 -13.03 4.62 -16.86
CA PHE A 348 -14.37 5.09 -16.44
C PHE A 348 -14.93 6.18 -17.37
N TYR A 349 -14.42 6.28 -18.60
CA TYR A 349 -14.74 7.37 -19.49
C TYR A 349 -16.22 7.36 -19.95
N LYS A 350 -16.87 8.53 -19.84
CA LYS A 350 -18.26 8.82 -20.23
C LYS A 350 -19.27 7.78 -19.76
N GLN A 351 -19.30 7.53 -18.46
CA GLN A 351 -20.34 6.71 -17.88
C GLN A 351 -21.54 7.59 -17.51
N ASP A 352 -22.63 7.42 -18.26
CA ASP A 352 -23.82 8.28 -18.15
C ASP A 352 -24.45 8.23 -16.75
N ASP A 353 -24.33 7.09 -16.07
CA ASP A 353 -24.88 6.86 -14.73
C ASP A 353 -23.99 7.40 -13.58
N ILE A 354 -22.80 7.94 -13.90
CA ILE A 354 -21.83 8.42 -12.91
C ILE A 354 -21.54 9.92 -13.15
N PRO A 355 -22.22 10.83 -12.43
CA PRO A 355 -22.06 12.27 -12.60
C PRO A 355 -20.82 12.78 -11.87
N SER A 356 -19.64 12.33 -12.30
CA SER A 356 -18.34 12.75 -11.75
C SER A 356 -17.48 13.40 -12.82
N ASN A 357 -16.79 14.49 -12.45
CA ASN A 357 -15.81 15.12 -13.34
C ASN A 357 -14.64 14.18 -13.70
N GLN A 358 -14.46 13.08 -12.96
CA GLN A 358 -13.44 12.08 -13.25
C GLN A 358 -13.82 11.18 -14.43
N THR A 359 -15.11 11.01 -14.73
CA THR A 359 -15.57 10.16 -15.85
C THR A 359 -15.58 10.93 -17.18
N ILE A 360 -15.59 12.26 -17.18
CA ILE A 360 -15.60 13.07 -18.42
C ILE A 360 -14.21 13.28 -19.04
N SER A 361 -13.13 12.99 -18.31
CA SER A 361 -11.76 13.14 -18.80
C SER A 361 -11.28 11.88 -19.51
N ARG A 362 -10.55 12.05 -20.63
CA ARG A 362 -9.95 10.94 -21.38
C ARG A 362 -8.81 10.23 -20.65
N GLY A 363 -8.23 10.88 -19.64
CA GLY A 363 -7.21 10.31 -18.76
C GLY A 363 -7.58 10.51 -17.30
N LEU A 364 -7.24 9.53 -16.48
CA LEU A 364 -7.37 9.59 -15.02
C LEU A 364 -6.00 9.97 -14.43
N LEU A 365 -5.98 11.05 -13.65
CA LEU A 365 -4.78 11.51 -12.95
C LEU A 365 -4.78 10.91 -11.55
N VAL A 366 -3.67 10.28 -11.18
CA VAL A 366 -3.53 9.61 -9.88
C VAL A 366 -2.18 9.98 -9.25
N CYS A 367 -2.19 10.28 -7.97
CA CYS A 367 -1.03 10.65 -7.19
C CYS A 367 -0.85 9.79 -5.94
N ASP A 368 0.26 10.01 -5.24
CA ASP A 368 0.49 9.51 -3.89
C ASP A 368 -0.62 10.03 -2.94
N GLY A 369 -1.18 9.13 -2.12
CA GLY A 369 -2.13 9.49 -1.07
C GLY A 369 -1.51 10.34 0.04
N GLY A 370 -0.19 10.52 0.06
CA GLY A 370 0.45 11.55 0.87
C GLY A 370 -0.13 12.95 0.67
N PHE A 371 -0.69 13.25 -0.52
CA PHE A 371 -1.27 14.55 -0.82
C PHE A 371 -2.68 14.77 -0.24
N ASP A 372 -3.41 13.72 0.17
CA ASP A 372 -4.70 13.84 0.88
C ASP A 372 -4.56 13.63 2.40
N LEU A 373 -3.32 13.46 2.88
CA LEU A 373 -2.93 13.15 4.26
C LEU A 373 -3.45 11.81 4.80
N GLU A 374 -4.08 10.97 3.97
CA GLU A 374 -4.42 9.58 4.27
C GLU A 374 -3.24 8.64 4.00
N THR A 375 -2.08 8.98 4.58
CA THR A 375 -0.82 8.25 4.39
C THR A 375 -0.87 6.77 4.79
N ILE A 376 -1.77 6.36 5.66
CA ILE A 376 -1.99 4.97 6.09
C ILE A 376 -3.15 4.38 5.24
N PRO A 377 -2.91 3.31 4.46
CA PRO A 377 -3.88 2.76 3.53
C PRO A 377 -4.97 1.89 4.20
N ILE A 378 -5.81 2.47 5.07
CA ILE A 378 -6.84 1.76 5.85
C ILE A 378 -8.17 1.63 5.12
N LEU A 379 -8.54 2.57 4.24
CA LEU A 379 -9.85 2.59 3.57
C LEU A 379 -10.26 1.26 2.90
N PRO A 380 -9.34 0.47 2.28
CA PRO A 380 -9.65 -0.86 1.77
C PRO A 380 -10.31 -1.79 2.80
N PHE A 381 -9.94 -1.66 4.06
CA PHE A 381 -10.38 -2.52 5.17
C PHE A 381 -11.61 -1.97 5.89
N LEU A 382 -12.07 -0.78 5.51
CA LEU A 382 -13.34 -0.22 5.96
C LEU A 382 -14.50 -0.66 5.06
N GLN A 383 -14.23 -1.31 3.91
CA GLN A 383 -15.29 -1.85 3.07
C GLN A 383 -15.98 -3.02 3.79
N PRO A 384 -17.30 -2.94 4.08
CA PRO A 384 -18.00 -4.02 4.76
C PRO A 384 -17.94 -5.34 3.99
N GLU A 385 -17.77 -5.29 2.67
CA GLU A 385 -17.61 -6.43 1.77
C GLU A 385 -16.35 -7.26 2.06
N ARG A 386 -15.27 -6.65 2.58
CA ARG A 386 -14.06 -7.39 2.96
C ARG A 386 -14.16 -8.03 4.34
N GLU A 387 -15.08 -7.55 5.16
CA GLU A 387 -15.37 -8.06 6.51
C GLU A 387 -14.12 -8.09 7.42
N VAL A 388 -13.22 -7.12 7.29
CA VAL A 388 -12.04 -7.03 8.17
C VAL A 388 -12.47 -6.69 9.59
N ASP A 389 -11.88 -7.35 10.58
CA ASP A 389 -12.19 -7.19 12.00
C ASP A 389 -11.10 -6.43 12.75
N VAL A 390 -9.84 -6.57 12.34
CA VAL A 390 -8.68 -5.88 12.93
C VAL A 390 -7.70 -5.44 11.85
N VAL A 391 -7.20 -4.21 11.98
CA VAL A 391 -6.14 -3.66 11.11
C VAL A 391 -4.96 -3.23 11.96
N ILE A 392 -3.77 -3.76 11.71
CA ILE A 392 -2.52 -3.17 12.22
C ILE A 392 -2.11 -2.05 11.27
N SER A 393 -2.18 -0.81 11.72
CA SER A 393 -1.76 0.37 10.96
C SER A 393 -0.41 0.88 11.45
N MET A 394 0.54 1.02 10.52
CA MET A 394 1.89 1.47 10.78
C MET A 394 2.01 2.95 10.42
N ASP A 395 2.33 3.82 11.38
CA ASP A 395 2.41 5.27 11.15
C ASP A 395 3.84 5.81 11.31
N PRO A 396 4.59 6.02 10.22
CA PRO A 396 5.90 6.66 10.19
C PRO A 396 5.81 8.16 9.87
N SER A 397 4.66 8.80 10.00
CA SER A 397 4.48 10.22 9.67
C SER A 397 5.39 11.14 10.51
N LEU A 398 5.61 12.35 9.99
CA LEU A 398 6.50 13.36 10.57
C LEU A 398 5.68 14.60 10.94
N ASP A 399 4.55 14.41 11.62
CA ASP A 399 3.56 15.47 11.89
C ASP A 399 4.07 16.53 12.87
N SER A 400 4.89 16.14 13.86
CA SER A 400 5.44 17.06 14.86
C SER A 400 6.67 17.79 14.34
N PRO A 401 7.04 18.96 14.91
CA PRO A 401 8.29 19.66 14.58
C PRO A 401 9.56 18.80 14.76
N GLU A 402 9.51 17.83 15.67
CA GLU A 402 10.57 16.86 15.93
C GLU A 402 10.52 15.64 14.98
N GLY A 403 9.52 15.56 14.10
CA GLY A 403 9.37 14.51 13.11
C GLY A 403 8.79 13.22 13.68
N TRP A 404 7.76 13.29 14.51
CA TRP A 404 7.04 12.11 15.01
C TRP A 404 5.54 12.17 14.70
N PRO A 405 4.85 11.01 14.63
CA PRO A 405 3.41 10.96 14.39
C PRO A 405 2.62 11.66 15.50
N THR A 406 1.55 12.35 15.12
CA THR A 406 0.59 12.96 16.06
C THR A 406 -0.86 12.49 15.80
N GLY A 407 -1.01 11.44 15.00
CA GLY A 407 -2.30 10.90 14.58
C GLY A 407 -3.00 11.74 13.51
N GLU A 408 -2.28 12.61 12.79
CA GLU A 408 -2.89 13.42 11.73
C GLU A 408 -3.47 12.54 10.63
N CYS A 409 -2.74 11.50 10.25
CA CYS A 409 -3.18 10.59 9.20
C CYS A 409 -4.48 9.87 9.55
N ILE A 410 -4.56 9.25 10.73
CA ILE A 410 -5.76 8.51 11.14
C ILE A 410 -6.98 9.44 11.35
N ARG A 411 -6.76 10.72 11.68
CA ARG A 411 -7.83 11.74 11.66
C ARG A 411 -8.34 12.02 10.24
N HIS A 412 -7.47 12.07 9.23
CA HIS A 412 -7.87 12.22 7.84
C HIS A 412 -8.64 10.99 7.32
N THR A 413 -8.20 9.78 7.68
CA THR A 413 -8.97 8.56 7.42
C THR A 413 -10.35 8.61 8.08
N ALA A 414 -10.47 9.19 9.29
CA ALA A 414 -11.77 9.37 9.94
C ALA A 414 -12.68 10.32 9.15
N ALA A 415 -12.15 11.43 8.62
CA ALA A 415 -12.89 12.36 7.78
C ALA A 415 -13.34 11.72 6.46
N LYS A 416 -12.46 10.93 5.82
CA LYS A 416 -12.79 10.15 4.62
C LYS A 416 -13.87 9.12 4.89
N SER A 417 -13.73 8.36 5.97
CA SER A 417 -14.71 7.36 6.38
C SER A 417 -16.07 7.99 6.68
N GLN A 418 -16.10 9.15 7.34
CA GLN A 418 -17.34 9.91 7.53
C GLN A 418 -17.98 10.32 6.20
N TRP A 419 -17.19 10.71 5.20
CA TRP A 419 -17.67 11.07 3.87
C TRP A 419 -18.22 9.87 3.08
N GLU A 420 -17.60 8.70 3.20
CA GLU A 420 -18.00 7.49 2.46
C GLU A 420 -19.11 6.69 3.17
N PHE A 421 -19.05 6.55 4.49
CA PHE A 421 -19.93 5.67 5.27
C PHE A 421 -20.83 6.39 6.27
N GLY A 422 -20.57 7.67 6.55
CA GLY A 422 -21.35 8.47 7.50
C GLY A 422 -20.75 8.57 8.90
N GLU A 423 -21.28 9.51 9.68
CA GLU A 423 -20.78 9.85 11.01
C GLU A 423 -20.97 8.71 12.02
N GLY A 424 -19.91 8.38 12.75
CA GLY A 424 -19.90 7.38 13.82
C GLY A 424 -19.62 5.95 13.35
N VAL A 425 -19.39 5.72 12.06
CA VAL A 425 -18.96 4.40 11.55
C VAL A 425 -17.50 4.13 11.91
N PHE A 426 -16.61 5.10 11.66
CA PHE A 426 -15.22 5.03 12.07
C PHE A 426 -15.07 5.33 13.56
N PRO A 427 -14.07 4.74 14.25
CA PRO A 427 -13.78 5.08 15.63
C PRO A 427 -13.48 6.56 15.83
N GLN A 428 -13.89 7.10 16.96
CA GLN A 428 -13.49 8.45 17.36
C GLN A 428 -11.97 8.50 17.56
N ILE A 429 -11.33 9.48 16.92
CA ILE A 429 -9.91 9.76 17.05
C ILE A 429 -9.76 11.11 17.78
N PRO A 430 -8.91 11.18 18.82
CA PRO A 430 -8.69 12.44 19.52
C PRO A 430 -8.06 13.50 18.64
N ASP A 431 -8.31 14.77 18.97
CA ASP A 431 -7.54 15.89 18.44
C ASP A 431 -6.05 15.77 18.80
N ASN A 432 -5.22 16.53 18.09
CA ASN A 432 -3.76 16.50 18.25
C ASN A 432 -3.31 16.73 19.72
N VAL A 433 -3.96 17.66 20.42
CA VAL A 433 -3.58 18.02 21.79
C VAL A 433 -3.82 16.85 22.74
N THR A 434 -4.99 16.24 22.66
CA THR A 434 -5.35 15.04 23.43
C THR A 434 -4.46 13.85 23.03
N PHE A 435 -4.20 13.66 21.73
CA PHE A 435 -3.38 12.57 21.21
C PHE A 435 -1.97 12.57 21.83
N ILE A 436 -1.35 13.74 21.90
CA ILE A 436 -0.02 13.92 22.53
C ILE A 436 -0.10 13.80 24.05
N ASN A 437 -1.05 14.49 24.70
CA ASN A 437 -1.17 14.52 26.16
C ASN A 437 -1.42 13.13 26.77
N ASP A 438 -2.19 12.29 26.06
CA ASP A 438 -2.51 10.93 26.48
C ASP A 438 -1.41 9.92 26.10
N ASN A 439 -0.27 10.39 25.57
CA ASN A 439 0.87 9.58 25.15
C ASN A 439 0.54 8.51 24.09
N LEU A 440 -0.43 8.77 23.22
CA LEU A 440 -0.85 7.84 22.15
C LEU A 440 0.19 7.67 21.04
N THR A 441 1.31 8.38 21.13
CA THR A 441 2.44 8.37 20.18
C THR A 441 3.60 7.45 20.63
N THR A 442 3.52 6.86 21.83
CA THR A 442 4.67 6.20 22.47
C THR A 442 4.61 4.67 22.46
N LYS A 443 3.44 4.10 22.20
CA LYS A 443 3.18 2.66 22.15
C LYS A 443 1.96 2.37 21.26
N PRO A 444 1.69 1.10 20.91
CA PRO A 444 0.47 0.75 20.20
C PRO A 444 -0.80 1.23 20.91
N VAL A 445 -1.84 1.57 20.16
CA VAL A 445 -3.16 2.01 20.65
C VAL A 445 -4.26 1.33 19.85
N PHE A 446 -5.35 0.94 20.50
CA PHE A 446 -6.51 0.33 19.86
C PHE A 446 -7.65 1.34 19.77
N PHE A 447 -8.06 1.69 18.55
CA PHE A 447 -9.24 2.52 18.30
C PHE A 447 -10.43 1.66 17.88
N GLY A 448 -11.61 1.94 18.43
CA GLY A 448 -12.85 1.23 18.06
C GLY A 448 -13.11 -0.05 18.84
N CYS A 449 -12.49 -0.21 20.02
CA CYS A 449 -12.68 -1.39 20.86
C CYS A 449 -14.14 -1.63 21.25
N ASN A 450 -14.94 -0.58 21.50
CA ASN A 450 -16.31 -0.72 21.97
C ASN A 450 -17.33 -0.42 20.87
N ILE A 451 -18.11 -1.43 20.43
CA ILE A 451 -19.17 -1.25 19.42
C ILE A 451 -20.28 -0.30 19.85
N THR A 452 -20.50 -0.04 21.15
CA THR A 452 -21.54 0.90 21.58
C THR A 452 -21.24 2.34 21.15
N ASN A 453 -19.97 2.64 20.86
CA ASN A 453 -19.51 3.95 20.40
C ASN A 453 -19.43 4.00 18.86
N LEU A 454 -19.81 2.93 18.17
CA LEU A 454 -19.78 2.81 16.72
C LEU A 454 -21.19 2.62 16.16
N LYS A 455 -21.41 3.16 14.96
CA LYS A 455 -22.55 2.80 14.13
C LYS A 455 -22.16 1.67 13.19
N LYS A 456 -23.16 0.85 12.85
CA LYS A 456 -23.00 -0.16 11.80
C LYS A 456 -22.91 0.51 10.43
N TYR A 457 -22.26 -0.15 9.48
CA TYR A 457 -22.40 0.25 8.08
C TYR A 457 -23.85 0.08 7.64
N ASP A 458 -24.33 1.02 6.82
CA ASP A 458 -25.69 1.00 6.30
C ASP A 458 -26.02 -0.34 5.61
N ASN A 459 -27.18 -0.90 5.93
CA ASN A 459 -27.69 -2.16 5.40
C ASN A 459 -26.83 -3.40 5.70
N THR A 460 -25.99 -3.36 6.74
CA THR A 460 -25.21 -4.53 7.21
C THR A 460 -25.33 -4.72 8.72
N ASP A 461 -24.86 -5.86 9.23
CA ASP A 461 -24.66 -6.10 10.65
C ASP A 461 -23.23 -5.79 11.13
N ARG A 462 -22.39 -5.24 10.25
CA ARG A 462 -20.95 -5.04 10.43
C ARG A 462 -20.64 -3.67 11.03
N TYR A 463 -19.55 -3.62 11.79
CA TYR A 463 -18.92 -2.39 12.29
C TYR A 463 -17.54 -2.24 11.66
N SER A 464 -16.94 -1.06 11.76
CA SER A 464 -15.54 -0.87 11.38
C SER A 464 -14.61 -1.83 12.13
N PRO A 465 -13.46 -2.22 11.55
CA PRO A 465 -12.45 -2.97 12.28
C PRO A 465 -11.94 -2.19 13.50
N VAL A 466 -11.34 -2.90 14.45
CA VAL A 466 -10.49 -2.28 15.47
C VAL A 466 -9.17 -1.90 14.82
N ILE A 467 -8.75 -0.64 14.98
CA ILE A 467 -7.48 -0.16 14.45
C ILE A 467 -6.42 -0.29 15.52
N VAL A 468 -5.46 -1.19 15.30
CA VAL A 468 -4.23 -1.32 16.09
C VAL A 468 -3.22 -0.35 15.50
N TYR A 469 -3.21 0.87 16.04
CA TYR A 469 -2.34 1.95 15.63
C TYR A 469 -0.95 1.82 16.24
N VAL A 470 0.07 1.70 15.40
CA VAL A 470 1.48 1.56 15.79
C VAL A 470 2.25 2.80 15.31
N PRO A 471 2.46 3.81 16.18
CA PRO A 471 3.20 5.02 15.83
C PRO A 471 4.70 4.77 15.85
N MET A 472 5.42 5.30 14.87
CA MET A 472 6.86 5.43 14.91
C MET A 472 7.29 6.23 16.14
N HIS A 473 8.13 5.63 16.97
CA HIS A 473 8.67 6.25 18.16
C HIS A 473 10.12 5.77 18.39
N ASN A 474 10.93 6.58 19.06
CA ASN A 474 12.31 6.21 19.38
C ASN A 474 12.35 5.21 20.55
N ILE A 475 12.40 3.91 20.24
CA ILE A 475 12.55 2.83 21.22
C ILE A 475 14.02 2.42 21.34
N SER A 476 14.61 2.02 20.21
CA SER A 476 16.00 1.55 20.16
C SER A 476 16.87 2.30 19.13
N TYR A 477 16.26 3.10 18.25
CA TYR A 477 16.98 3.88 17.25
C TYR A 477 16.18 5.11 16.81
N VAL A 478 16.85 6.25 16.71
CA VAL A 478 16.26 7.52 16.25
C VAL A 478 16.04 7.43 14.75
N SER A 479 14.78 7.18 14.35
CA SER A 479 14.39 6.81 12.99
C SER A 479 13.49 7.82 12.28
N ASN A 480 13.38 9.04 12.82
CA ASN A 480 12.65 10.18 12.26
C ASN A 480 13.37 10.83 11.05
N PHE A 481 13.89 10.02 10.13
CA PHE A 481 14.52 10.49 8.90
C PHE A 481 13.53 11.21 8.00
N SER A 482 13.97 12.17 7.19
CA SER A 482 13.08 12.83 6.22
C SER A 482 12.50 11.83 5.21
N THR A 483 11.27 12.07 4.77
CA THR A 483 10.60 11.26 3.72
C THR A 483 11.41 11.21 2.42
N GLY A 484 12.13 12.30 2.14
CA GLY A 484 13.00 12.45 0.98
C GLY A 484 14.29 11.65 1.00
N LYS A 485 14.78 11.23 2.17
CA LYS A 485 16.07 10.54 2.25
C LYS A 485 15.99 9.23 1.46
N LEU A 486 16.81 9.11 0.41
CA LEU A 486 16.93 7.90 -0.41
C LEU A 486 18.21 7.11 -0.12
N LEU A 487 19.23 7.76 0.46
CA LEU A 487 20.50 7.12 0.80
C LEU A 487 20.56 6.85 2.31
N TYR A 488 20.62 5.57 2.65
CA TYR A 488 20.78 5.07 4.02
C TYR A 488 22.10 4.32 4.12
N THR A 489 22.84 4.56 5.18
CA THR A 489 23.88 3.64 5.62
C THR A 489 23.22 2.35 6.14
N LYS A 490 24.00 1.26 6.19
CA LYS A 490 23.52 -0.01 6.74
C LYS A 490 23.08 0.09 8.20
N GLU A 491 23.73 0.97 8.97
CA GLU A 491 23.34 1.24 10.36
C GLU A 491 21.98 1.94 10.44
N GLU A 492 21.73 2.94 9.59
CA GLU A 492 20.45 3.64 9.56
C GLU A 492 19.30 2.73 9.10
N SER A 493 19.50 1.93 8.04
CA SER A 493 18.48 1.00 7.56
C SER A 493 18.19 -0.11 8.58
N PHE A 494 19.22 -0.79 9.08
CA PHE A 494 19.05 -1.84 10.10
C PHE A 494 18.52 -1.29 11.42
N GLY A 495 19.00 -0.12 11.87
CA GLY A 495 18.55 0.56 13.07
C GLY A 495 17.06 0.91 13.01
N THR A 496 16.60 1.43 11.86
CA THR A 496 15.16 1.73 11.64
C THR A 496 14.31 0.46 11.67
N VAL A 497 14.74 -0.61 10.99
CA VAL A 497 14.05 -1.89 11.00
C VAL A 497 13.98 -2.47 12.42
N ASN A 498 15.09 -2.48 13.15
CA ASN A 498 15.14 -2.98 14.52
C ASN A 498 14.29 -2.15 15.49
N ASN A 499 14.23 -0.82 15.30
CA ASN A 499 13.34 0.05 16.07
C ASN A 499 11.87 -0.32 15.86
N ALA A 500 11.44 -0.52 14.60
CA ALA A 500 10.08 -0.92 14.30
C ALA A 500 9.75 -2.34 14.79
N TYR A 501 10.70 -3.27 14.70
CA TYR A 501 10.58 -4.60 15.33
C TYR A 501 10.33 -4.47 16.84
N ASN A 502 11.08 -3.61 17.54
CA ASN A 502 10.91 -3.39 18.97
C ASN A 502 9.59 -2.68 19.31
N MET A 503 9.15 -1.73 18.49
CA MET A 503 7.83 -1.11 18.65
C MET A 503 6.71 -2.14 18.56
N MET A 504 6.75 -3.01 17.54
CA MET A 504 5.72 -4.04 17.35
C MET A 504 5.80 -5.13 18.42
N THR A 505 6.99 -5.56 18.83
CA THR A 505 7.15 -6.62 19.85
C THR A 505 7.10 -6.12 21.29
N ARG A 506 6.97 -4.80 21.51
CA ARG A 506 7.15 -4.15 22.82
C ARG A 506 8.51 -4.53 23.46
N THR A 507 9.55 -4.43 22.64
CA THR A 507 10.94 -4.83 22.93
C THR A 507 11.02 -6.30 23.39
N ASN A 508 10.56 -7.22 22.52
CA ASN A 508 10.42 -8.64 22.83
C ASN A 508 9.71 -8.90 24.16
N LEU A 509 8.56 -8.24 24.35
CA LEU A 509 7.73 -8.33 25.57
C LEU A 509 8.38 -7.79 26.85
N THR A 510 9.56 -7.14 26.77
CA THR A 510 10.23 -6.58 27.96
C THR A 510 9.46 -5.37 28.51
N GLU A 511 8.85 -4.57 27.65
CA GLU A 511 8.04 -3.42 28.09
C GLU A 511 6.62 -3.82 28.52
N ASP A 512 6.13 -4.96 28.04
CA ASP A 512 4.83 -5.53 28.41
C ASP A 512 4.80 -7.04 28.09
N GLU A 513 4.88 -7.86 29.15
CA GLU A 513 4.85 -9.32 29.05
C GLU A 513 3.52 -9.86 28.50
N GLU A 514 2.43 -9.10 28.63
CA GLU A 514 1.09 -9.47 28.16
C GLU A 514 0.79 -8.99 26.73
N TRP A 515 1.72 -8.30 26.07
CA TRP A 515 1.44 -7.69 24.77
C TRP A 515 0.96 -8.70 23.70
N GLY A 516 1.58 -9.89 23.63
CA GLY A 516 1.13 -10.96 22.74
C GLY A 516 -0.32 -11.37 23.02
N LYS A 517 -0.70 -11.46 24.30
CA LYS A 517 -2.06 -11.72 24.76
C LYS A 517 -3.00 -10.58 24.37
N CYS A 518 -2.58 -9.32 24.51
CA CYS A 518 -3.39 -8.16 24.10
C CYS A 518 -3.64 -8.12 22.60
N LEU A 519 -2.65 -8.51 21.79
CA LEU A 519 -2.82 -8.66 20.35
C LEU A 519 -3.77 -9.84 20.02
N GLY A 520 -3.72 -10.93 20.78
CA GLY A 520 -4.69 -12.03 20.67
C GLY A 520 -6.12 -11.60 21.03
N CYS A 521 -6.28 -10.90 22.16
CA CYS A 521 -7.54 -10.34 22.65
C CYS A 521 -8.23 -9.42 21.64
N VAL A 522 -7.49 -8.48 21.05
CA VAL A 522 -8.08 -7.58 20.05
C VAL A 522 -8.45 -8.32 18.77
N SER A 523 -7.68 -9.36 18.39
CA SER A 523 -7.94 -10.19 17.20
C SER A 523 -9.24 -10.98 17.26
N ILE A 524 -9.77 -11.26 18.46
CA ILE A 524 -11.06 -11.97 18.64
C ILE A 524 -12.20 -11.03 19.03
N LEU A 525 -11.90 -9.79 19.40
CA LEU A 525 -12.83 -8.85 20.03
C LEU A 525 -14.08 -8.59 19.18
N ARG A 526 -13.90 -8.25 17.90
CA ARG A 526 -15.02 -7.84 17.03
C ARG A 526 -16.00 -8.99 16.77
N GLU A 527 -15.48 -10.21 16.58
CA GLU A 527 -16.31 -11.41 16.44
C GLU A 527 -17.10 -11.71 17.72
N LEU A 528 -16.45 -11.68 18.89
CA LEU A 528 -17.12 -11.90 20.18
C LEU A 528 -18.25 -10.89 20.41
N GLN A 529 -18.00 -9.61 20.10
CA GLN A 529 -19.01 -8.56 20.19
C GLN A 529 -20.18 -8.80 19.24
N ARG A 530 -19.93 -9.28 18.01
CA ARG A 530 -21.00 -9.61 17.05
C ARG A 530 -21.83 -10.82 17.49
N LEU A 531 -21.18 -11.78 18.14
CA LEU A 531 -21.84 -12.96 18.72
C LEU A 531 -22.51 -12.65 20.07
N ASN A 532 -22.35 -11.43 20.59
CA ASN A 532 -22.84 -10.99 21.90
C ASN A 532 -22.33 -11.88 23.05
N GLU A 533 -21.04 -12.20 22.99
CA GLU A 533 -20.34 -13.02 23.96
C GLU A 533 -19.39 -12.20 24.83
N THR A 534 -19.15 -12.69 26.04
CA THR A 534 -18.20 -12.08 26.99
C THR A 534 -16.78 -12.21 26.45
N VAL A 535 -16.00 -11.13 26.53
CA VAL A 535 -14.57 -11.21 26.21
C VAL A 535 -13.81 -11.82 27.40
N PRO A 536 -13.08 -12.93 27.22
CA PRO A 536 -12.43 -13.61 28.33
C PRO A 536 -11.04 -13.04 28.62
N ASP A 537 -10.78 -12.65 29.87
CA ASP A 537 -9.44 -12.36 30.40
C ASP A 537 -8.63 -11.36 29.53
N CYS A 538 -9.30 -10.29 29.09
CA CYS A 538 -8.73 -9.26 28.22
C CYS A 538 -8.91 -7.85 28.77
N GLU A 539 -9.54 -7.69 29.94
CA GLU A 539 -9.88 -6.40 30.52
C GLU A 539 -8.63 -5.54 30.77
N ARG A 540 -7.53 -6.14 31.23
CA ARG A 540 -6.26 -5.44 31.43
C ARG A 540 -5.68 -4.94 30.11
N CYS A 541 -5.73 -5.77 29.06
CA CYS A 541 -5.30 -5.39 27.72
C CYS A 541 -6.11 -4.21 27.19
N PHE A 542 -7.44 -4.26 27.29
CA PHE A 542 -8.27 -3.16 26.80
C PHE A 542 -8.16 -1.91 27.66
N SER A 543 -7.97 -2.04 28.97
CA SER A 543 -7.67 -0.89 29.83
C SER A 543 -6.34 -0.22 29.49
N ASN A 544 -5.35 -0.97 28.98
CA ASN A 544 -4.02 -0.46 28.69
C ASN A 544 -3.88 0.11 27.26
N TYR A 545 -4.63 -0.45 26.31
CA TYR A 545 -4.44 -0.18 24.89
C TYR A 545 -5.65 0.47 24.21
N CYS A 546 -6.88 0.28 24.69
CA CYS A 546 -8.03 0.91 24.06
C CYS A 546 -8.12 2.39 24.41
N TYR A 547 -8.22 3.23 23.39
CA TYR A 547 -8.62 4.61 23.55
C TYR A 547 -10.14 4.68 23.75
N ASN A 548 -10.58 5.24 24.88
CA ASN A 548 -11.99 5.26 25.32
C ASN A 548 -12.44 6.65 25.76
#